data_AF-A0A1Y2SL13-F1
#
_entry.id   AF-A0A1Y2SL13-F1
#
_cell.length_a   1.000
_cell.length_b   1.000
_cell.length_c   1.000
_cell.angle_alpha   90.00
_cell.angle_beta   90.00
_cell.angle_gamma   90.00
#
_symmetry.space_group_name_H-M   'P 1'
#
loop_
_entity.id
_entity.type
_entity.pdbx_description
1 polymer ?
#
loop_
_entity_poly.entity_id
_entity_poly.type
_entity_poly.pdbx_seq_one_letter_code
_entity_poly.pdbx_strand_id
1 'polypeptide(L)'
;MFNTTGLSTTDTLPYRMALVVNSNEHIIAGFVDGVLSVPINLGYLAYDMLDTDSKYEKDNDKIRLMYLIKNGGANKESIYEIISTVLDKYISSLSDEQKEKLWEKIIAQQLGKIGANSLIFGHMNKVLISRIVSRMIFSISMSFLLTAGAMQSRAVYSSRELLVRNPKLYWELRSKGDLDLLYVFVESYVKPFEEAENLKKVNQVMFDQVFEQFLPMVKD
;
A
#
# COMPACT_ATOMS: atom_id res chain seq x y z
N MET A 1 -38.60 -11.69 -9.33
CA MET A 1 -37.41 -11.94 -8.49
C MET A 1 -36.21 -11.94 -9.41
N PHE A 2 -35.50 -10.82 -9.51
CA PHE A 2 -34.25 -10.73 -10.27
C PHE A 2 -33.08 -10.74 -9.29
N ASN A 3 -32.23 -11.75 -9.45
CA ASN A 3 -31.03 -11.98 -8.67
C ASN A 3 -29.97 -10.97 -9.09
N THR A 4 -29.64 -10.00 -8.23
CA THR A 4 -28.63 -8.97 -8.51
C THR A 4 -27.23 -9.47 -8.15
N THR A 5 -26.39 -9.51 -9.18
CA THR A 5 -24.93 -9.31 -9.16
C THR A 5 -24.08 -10.28 -8.34
N GLY A 6 -23.57 -11.31 -9.04
CA GLY A 6 -22.43 -12.10 -8.60
C GLY A 6 -21.12 -11.32 -8.65
N LEU A 7 -20.89 -10.46 -7.65
CA LEU A 7 -19.54 -10.09 -7.25
C LEU A 7 -18.99 -11.22 -6.38
N SER A 8 -17.88 -11.83 -6.81
CA SER A 8 -17.15 -12.80 -6.01
C SER A 8 -16.87 -12.24 -4.62
N THR A 9 -17.10 -13.02 -3.56
CA THR A 9 -16.81 -12.67 -2.17
C THR A 9 -15.34 -12.30 -1.92
N THR A 10 -14.46 -12.54 -2.90
CA THR A 10 -13.01 -12.29 -2.87
C THR A 10 -12.57 -10.91 -3.37
N ASP A 11 -13.48 -10.02 -3.80
CA ASP A 11 -13.12 -8.66 -4.29
C ASP A 11 -13.74 -7.52 -3.47
N THR A 12 -14.31 -7.84 -2.31
CA THR A 12 -14.89 -6.83 -1.42
C THR A 12 -13.79 -6.05 -0.69
N LEU A 13 -14.05 -4.77 -0.40
CA LEU A 13 -13.11 -3.91 0.34
C LEU A 13 -12.68 -4.53 1.70
N PRO A 14 -13.60 -5.06 2.54
CA PRO A 14 -13.23 -5.74 3.78
C PRO A 14 -12.28 -6.94 3.57
N TYR A 15 -12.52 -7.73 2.53
CA TYR A 15 -11.69 -8.89 2.21
C TYR A 15 -10.29 -8.47 1.77
N ARG A 16 -10.17 -7.44 0.91
CA ARG A 16 -8.87 -6.90 0.48
C ARG A 16 -8.07 -6.33 1.66
N MET A 17 -8.73 -5.65 2.59
CA MET A 17 -8.09 -5.18 3.83
C MET A 17 -7.61 -6.36 4.69
N ALA A 18 -8.47 -7.37 4.89
CA ALA A 18 -8.12 -8.55 5.66
C ALA A 18 -6.97 -9.35 5.03
N LEU A 19 -6.92 -9.47 3.70
CA LEU A 19 -5.80 -10.09 2.99
C LEU A 19 -4.49 -9.40 3.33
N VAL A 20 -4.43 -8.07 3.33
CA VAL A 20 -3.19 -7.34 3.65
C VAL A 20 -2.74 -7.61 5.09
N VAL A 21 -3.69 -7.67 6.04
CA VAL A 21 -3.38 -7.94 7.46
C VAL A 21 -2.99 -9.41 7.68
N ASN A 22 -3.63 -10.33 6.96
CA ASN A 22 -3.51 -11.78 7.17
C ASN A 22 -2.38 -12.45 6.41
N SER A 23 -2.03 -11.94 5.22
CA SER A 23 -1.31 -12.72 4.21
C SER A 23 -0.03 -13.39 4.69
N ASN A 24 0.03 -14.70 4.40
CA ASN A 24 1.23 -15.47 4.04
C ASN A 24 1.52 -15.25 2.54
N GLU A 25 2.77 -15.36 2.14
CA GLU A 25 3.42 -14.87 0.91
C GLU A 25 2.74 -15.19 -0.45
N HIS A 26 1.85 -16.19 -0.53
CA HIS A 26 1.40 -16.78 -1.81
C HIS A 26 0.21 -16.11 -2.51
N ILE A 27 -0.60 -15.27 -1.85
CA ILE A 27 -1.79 -14.65 -2.49
C ILE A 27 -1.46 -13.30 -3.13
N ILE A 28 -0.47 -12.58 -2.60
CA ILE A 28 -0.01 -11.31 -3.18
C ILE A 28 0.85 -11.56 -4.43
N ALA A 29 1.51 -12.72 -4.50
CA ALA A 29 2.21 -13.19 -5.69
C ALA A 29 1.31 -13.16 -6.94
N GLY A 30 0.03 -13.55 -6.87
CA GLY A 30 -0.88 -13.51 -8.02
C GLY A 30 -1.20 -12.09 -8.56
N PHE A 31 -1.10 -11.05 -7.72
CA PHE A 31 -1.24 -9.65 -8.15
C PHE A 31 0.06 -9.10 -8.75
N VAL A 32 1.19 -9.64 -8.32
CA VAL A 32 2.54 -9.29 -8.77
C VAL A 32 2.93 -10.06 -10.04
N ASP A 33 2.53 -11.32 -10.20
CA ASP A 33 2.87 -12.17 -11.34
C ASP A 33 2.27 -11.67 -12.66
N GLY A 34 1.10 -11.04 -12.63
CA GLY A 34 0.52 -10.35 -13.80
C GLY A 34 1.33 -9.13 -14.27
N VAL A 35 2.32 -8.68 -13.47
CA VAL A 35 3.20 -7.53 -13.74
C VAL A 35 4.60 -7.98 -14.15
N LEU A 36 5.03 -9.18 -13.74
CA LEU A 36 6.42 -9.64 -13.82
C LEU A 36 6.81 -10.36 -15.13
N SER A 37 5.91 -10.50 -16.10
CA SER A 37 6.26 -11.10 -17.40
C SER A 37 7.00 -10.11 -18.30
N VAL A 38 8.21 -9.69 -17.93
CA VAL A 38 9.11 -8.93 -18.80
C VAL A 38 10.50 -9.57 -18.77
N PRO A 39 11.00 -10.06 -19.92
CA PRO A 39 12.27 -10.78 -19.97
C PRO A 39 13.47 -9.86 -19.69
N ILE A 40 14.49 -10.49 -19.10
CA ILE A 40 15.75 -9.90 -18.66
C ILE A 40 16.60 -9.62 -19.90
N ASN A 41 16.57 -8.38 -20.42
CA ASN A 41 17.62 -7.72 -21.20
C ASN A 41 17.16 -6.28 -21.55
N LEU A 42 17.18 -5.36 -20.60
CA LEU A 42 16.64 -3.98 -20.77
C LEU A 42 17.59 -2.85 -20.38
N GLY A 43 18.79 -3.15 -19.89
CA GLY A 43 19.73 -2.13 -19.39
C GLY A 43 20.12 -1.06 -20.41
N TYR A 44 20.22 -1.41 -21.70
CA TYR A 44 20.55 -0.46 -22.79
C TYR A 44 19.32 0.22 -23.40
N LEU A 45 18.12 -0.36 -23.27
CA LEU A 45 16.88 0.25 -23.77
C LEU A 45 16.35 1.35 -22.84
N ALA A 46 16.68 1.30 -21.56
CA ALA A 46 16.27 2.32 -20.59
C ALA A 46 16.92 3.69 -20.86
N TYR A 47 18.12 3.75 -21.43
CA TYR A 47 18.79 5.02 -21.76
C TYR A 47 18.17 5.69 -23.00
N ASP A 48 17.88 4.91 -24.03
CA ASP A 48 17.27 5.40 -25.29
C ASP A 48 15.79 5.79 -25.15
N MET A 49 15.06 5.16 -24.21
CA MET A 49 13.67 5.52 -23.89
C MET A 49 13.53 6.75 -22.98
N LEU A 50 14.62 7.23 -22.38
CA LEU A 50 14.65 8.52 -21.69
C LEU A 50 14.67 9.69 -22.69
N ASP A 51 15.10 9.45 -23.94
CA ASP A 51 15.22 10.48 -24.98
C ASP A 51 14.03 10.51 -25.97
N THR A 52 13.12 9.52 -25.94
CA THR A 52 12.14 9.33 -27.03
C THR A 52 10.66 9.57 -26.72
N ASP A 53 10.26 10.02 -25.52
CA ASP A 53 8.84 10.28 -25.21
C ASP A 53 8.56 11.73 -24.74
N SER A 54 8.40 12.63 -25.73
CA SER A 54 8.08 14.04 -25.50
C SER A 54 6.65 14.28 -24.98
N LYS A 55 6.53 14.54 -23.67
CA LYS A 55 5.53 15.44 -23.05
C LYS A 55 6.15 15.94 -21.74
N TYR A 56 6.61 17.20 -21.72
CA TYR A 56 7.34 17.88 -20.62
C TYR A 56 7.02 17.43 -19.18
N GLU A 57 5.74 17.18 -18.84
CA GLU A 57 5.36 16.72 -17.49
C GLU A 57 5.85 15.30 -17.15
N LYS A 58 5.86 14.37 -18.12
CA LYS A 58 6.34 12.99 -17.92
C LYS A 58 7.85 12.98 -17.67
N ASP A 59 8.55 13.90 -18.29
CA ASP A 59 10.01 14.04 -18.15
C ASP A 59 10.37 14.51 -16.75
N ASN A 60 9.59 15.42 -16.16
CA ASN A 60 9.80 15.86 -14.78
C ASN A 60 9.60 14.74 -13.74
N ASP A 61 8.55 13.92 -13.88
CA ASP A 61 8.31 12.81 -12.93
C ASP A 61 9.37 11.71 -13.05
N LYS A 62 9.85 11.42 -14.28
CA LYS A 62 10.99 10.51 -14.51
C LYS A 62 12.26 11.05 -13.87
N ILE A 63 12.55 12.35 -14.04
CA ILE A 63 13.72 13.02 -13.43
C ILE A 63 13.65 12.94 -11.90
N ARG A 64 12.50 13.23 -11.29
CA ARG A 64 12.29 13.12 -9.84
C ARG A 64 12.54 11.70 -9.33
N LEU A 65 12.02 10.69 -10.03
CA LEU A 65 12.25 9.29 -9.68
C LEU A 65 13.75 8.93 -9.76
N MET A 66 14.44 9.39 -10.80
CA MET A 66 15.89 9.16 -10.94
C MET A 66 16.68 9.84 -9.82
N TYR A 67 16.33 11.08 -9.44
CA TYR A 67 16.97 11.75 -8.30
C TYR A 67 16.71 11.03 -6.98
N LEU A 68 15.47 10.58 -6.75
CA LEU A 68 15.11 9.80 -5.57
C LEU A 68 15.94 8.53 -5.45
N ILE A 69 16.08 7.78 -6.54
CA ILE A 69 16.89 6.55 -6.60
C ILE A 69 18.38 6.87 -6.39
N LYS A 70 18.92 7.83 -7.13
CA LYS A 70 20.33 8.21 -7.08
C LYS A 70 20.78 8.63 -5.68
N ASN A 71 19.89 9.32 -4.97
CA ASN A 71 20.15 9.78 -3.60
C ASN A 71 19.84 8.71 -2.54
N GLY A 72 19.51 7.49 -2.95
CA GLY A 72 19.24 6.36 -2.05
C GLY A 72 17.89 6.45 -1.33
N GLY A 73 16.96 7.30 -1.77
CA GLY A 73 15.62 7.41 -1.19
C GLY A 73 14.67 6.28 -1.60
N ALA A 74 15.02 5.47 -2.59
CA ALA A 74 14.33 4.20 -2.84
C ALA A 74 14.81 3.13 -1.84
N ASN A 75 14.40 3.26 -0.58
CA ASN A 75 14.85 2.42 0.53
C ASN A 75 13.69 1.95 1.42
N LYS A 76 14.02 1.08 2.40
CA LYS A 76 13.06 0.49 3.33
C LYS A 76 12.36 1.54 4.18
N GLU A 77 13.07 2.59 4.57
CA GLU A 77 12.58 3.68 5.41
C GLU A 77 11.47 4.46 4.68
N SER A 78 11.68 4.73 3.39
CA SER A 78 10.73 5.43 2.53
C SER A 78 9.47 4.61 2.28
N ILE A 79 9.63 3.31 2.09
CA ILE A 79 8.52 2.35 2.04
C ILE A 79 7.73 2.34 3.35
N TYR A 80 8.43 2.26 4.49
CA TYR A 80 7.81 2.32 5.81
C TYR A 80 7.03 3.63 5.97
N GLU A 81 7.58 4.75 5.52
CA GLU A 81 6.95 6.05 5.60
C GLU A 81 5.66 6.15 4.75
N ILE A 82 5.62 5.57 3.55
CA ILE A 82 4.40 5.55 2.73
C ILE A 82 3.30 4.74 3.43
N ILE A 83 3.64 3.52 3.87
CA ILE A 83 2.69 2.63 4.54
C ILE A 83 2.18 3.27 5.83
N SER A 84 3.07 3.85 6.64
CA SER A 84 2.70 4.56 7.87
C SER A 84 1.76 5.71 7.58
N THR A 85 2.06 6.54 6.57
CA THR A 85 1.24 7.69 6.20
C THR A 85 -0.19 7.29 5.85
N VAL A 86 -0.39 6.18 5.11
CA VAL A 86 -1.73 5.72 4.76
C VAL A 86 -2.44 5.07 5.95
N LEU A 87 -1.75 4.17 6.66
CA LEU A 87 -2.36 3.44 7.78
C LEU A 87 -2.67 4.34 8.97
N ASP A 88 -1.84 5.33 9.28
CA ASP A 88 -2.11 6.31 10.33
C ASP A 88 -3.39 7.07 10.04
N LYS A 89 -3.61 7.51 8.79
CA LYS A 89 -4.86 8.18 8.39
C LYS A 89 -6.08 7.29 8.59
N TYR A 90 -5.99 6.04 8.14
CA TYR A 90 -7.06 5.07 8.32
C TYR A 90 -7.34 4.80 9.81
N ILE A 91 -6.32 4.50 10.61
CA ILE A 91 -6.49 4.20 12.04
C ILE A 91 -7.01 5.42 12.80
N SER A 92 -6.53 6.63 12.49
CA SER A 92 -7.06 7.88 13.04
C SER A 92 -8.51 8.13 12.64
N SER A 93 -8.98 7.54 11.54
CA SER A 93 -10.37 7.59 11.13
C SER A 93 -11.27 6.61 11.91
N LEU A 94 -10.75 5.64 12.63
CA LEU A 94 -11.56 4.74 13.45
C LEU A 94 -12.04 5.44 14.73
N SER A 95 -13.22 5.05 15.22
CA SER A 95 -13.64 5.36 16.59
C SER A 95 -12.74 4.64 17.60
N ASP A 96 -12.74 5.09 18.86
CA ASP A 96 -11.89 4.48 19.88
C ASP A 96 -12.27 3.02 20.17
N GLU A 97 -13.57 2.69 20.09
CA GLU A 97 -14.06 1.31 20.19
C GLU A 97 -13.57 0.44 19.00
N GLN A 98 -13.62 0.97 17.78
CA GLN A 98 -13.11 0.26 16.60
C GLN A 98 -11.59 0.05 16.68
N LYS A 99 -10.84 1.04 17.18
CA LYS A 99 -9.42 0.87 17.44
C LYS A 99 -9.20 -0.25 18.44
N GLU A 100 -9.85 -0.21 19.60
CA GLU A 100 -9.74 -1.22 20.66
C GLU A 100 -10.00 -2.63 20.11
N LYS A 101 -11.11 -2.84 19.41
CA LYS A 101 -11.45 -4.12 18.77
C LYS A 101 -10.40 -4.60 17.77
N LEU A 102 -9.89 -3.70 16.92
CA LEU A 102 -8.81 -4.01 15.98
C LEU A 102 -7.54 -4.44 16.72
N TRP A 103 -7.22 -3.79 17.85
CA TRP A 103 -6.07 -4.11 18.67
C TRP A 103 -6.20 -5.42 19.41
N GLU A 104 -7.35 -5.69 20.02
CA GLU A 104 -7.65 -6.99 20.63
C GLU A 104 -7.39 -8.11 19.63
N LYS A 105 -7.86 -7.95 18.38
CA LYS A 105 -7.66 -8.94 17.34
C LYS A 105 -6.19 -9.08 16.92
N ILE A 106 -5.45 -7.98 16.76
CA ILE A 106 -4.02 -7.99 16.41
C ILE A 106 -3.15 -8.60 17.52
N ILE A 107 -3.46 -8.33 18.79
CA ILE A 107 -2.69 -8.73 19.97
C ILE A 107 -3.06 -10.16 20.44
N ALA A 108 -4.32 -10.59 20.32
CA ALA A 108 -4.74 -11.96 20.63
C ALA A 108 -3.92 -13.01 19.87
N GLN A 109 -3.46 -12.68 18.66
CA GLN A 109 -2.57 -13.49 17.82
C GLN A 109 -1.16 -13.70 18.40
N GLN A 110 -0.72 -12.88 19.37
CA GLN A 110 0.60 -13.00 20.02
C GLN A 110 0.56 -13.80 21.34
N LEU A 111 -0.60 -14.30 21.78
CA LEU A 111 -0.76 -15.17 22.96
C LEU A 111 -0.14 -16.58 22.81
N GLY A 112 0.88 -16.71 21.96
CA GLY A 112 1.71 -17.91 21.82
C GLY A 112 3.18 -17.76 22.23
N LYS A 113 3.76 -16.54 22.38
CA LYS A 113 5.21 -16.44 22.69
C LYS A 113 5.70 -15.28 23.57
N ILE A 114 4.94 -14.24 23.89
CA ILE A 114 5.44 -13.18 24.78
C ILE A 114 4.31 -12.73 25.71
N GLY A 115 4.59 -12.80 27.02
CA GLY A 115 3.65 -12.50 28.08
C GLY A 115 3.02 -11.12 27.93
N ALA A 116 1.72 -11.06 28.26
CA ALA A 116 0.90 -9.86 28.28
C ALA A 116 1.38 -8.86 29.34
N ASN A 117 2.46 -8.15 29.07
CA ASN A 117 2.79 -6.93 29.80
C ASN A 117 2.35 -5.71 28.99
N SER A 118 1.18 -5.22 29.39
CA SER A 118 0.82 -3.82 29.66
C SER A 118 1.47 -2.71 28.82
N LEU A 119 0.62 -1.79 28.37
CA LEU A 119 0.97 -0.43 27.90
C LEU A 119 1.54 -0.30 26.47
N ILE A 120 0.83 -0.83 25.48
CA ILE A 120 1.05 -0.47 24.07
C ILE A 120 -0.16 0.31 23.54
N PHE A 121 -0.66 1.33 24.26
CA PHE A 121 -1.64 2.27 23.65
C PHE A 121 -0.93 3.42 22.89
N GLY A 122 0.31 3.78 23.27
CA GLY A 122 1.06 4.87 22.63
C GLY A 122 1.84 4.51 21.35
N HIS A 123 2.01 3.21 21.05
CA HIS A 123 2.81 2.71 19.91
C HIS A 123 2.01 1.79 18.98
N MET A 124 0.68 1.81 19.09
CA MET A 124 -0.20 0.82 18.47
C MET A 124 -0.03 0.76 16.95
N ASN A 125 -0.12 1.91 16.28
CA ASN A 125 0.01 2.01 14.82
C ASN A 125 1.30 1.34 14.33
N LYS A 126 2.41 1.48 15.07
CA LYS A 126 3.71 0.91 14.70
C LYS A 126 3.68 -0.63 14.66
N VAL A 127 2.88 -1.29 15.49
CA VAL A 127 2.76 -2.77 15.49
C VAL A 127 2.05 -3.25 14.22
N LEU A 128 0.92 -2.64 13.86
CA LEU A 128 0.21 -2.97 12.62
C LEU A 128 1.06 -2.63 11.38
N ILE A 129 1.65 -1.43 11.36
CA ILE A 129 2.55 -0.96 10.30
C ILE A 129 3.74 -1.92 10.14
N SER A 130 4.43 -2.26 11.23
CA SER A 130 5.59 -3.17 11.17
C SER A 130 5.22 -4.56 10.67
N ARG A 131 4.03 -5.07 10.99
CA ARG A 131 3.52 -6.33 10.43
C ARG A 131 3.33 -6.25 8.92
N ILE A 132 2.70 -5.17 8.43
CA ILE A 132 2.47 -4.98 6.99
C ILE A 132 3.81 -4.78 6.25
N VAL A 133 4.68 -3.92 6.76
CA VAL A 133 6.00 -3.63 6.18
C VAL A 133 6.90 -4.85 6.17
N SER A 134 6.99 -5.61 7.28
CA SER A 134 7.85 -6.80 7.35
C SER A 134 7.44 -7.85 6.32
N ARG A 135 6.14 -8.07 6.12
CA ARG A 135 5.61 -9.03 5.13
C ARG A 135 5.77 -8.55 3.68
N MET A 136 5.71 -7.23 3.46
CA MET A 136 5.89 -6.66 2.12
C MET A 136 7.35 -6.80 1.62
N ILE A 137 8.34 -6.57 2.48
CA ILE A 137 9.76 -6.56 2.08
C ILE A 137 10.27 -7.95 1.66
N PHE A 138 9.68 -9.04 2.17
CA PHE A 138 10.01 -10.39 1.69
C PHE A 138 9.48 -10.68 0.27
N SER A 139 8.46 -9.94 -0.20
CA SER A 139 7.81 -10.18 -1.50
C SER A 139 8.34 -9.33 -2.67
N ILE A 140 9.09 -8.25 -2.39
CA ILE A 140 9.63 -7.35 -3.41
C ILE A 140 11.13 -7.61 -3.55
N SER A 141 11.57 -8.19 -4.68
CA SER A 141 12.98 -8.13 -5.05
C SER A 141 13.30 -6.71 -5.52
N MET A 142 13.79 -5.87 -4.59
CA MET A 142 14.19 -4.48 -4.86
C MET A 142 15.19 -4.38 -6.04
N SER A 143 15.91 -5.47 -6.33
CA SER A 143 16.83 -5.62 -7.45
C SER A 143 16.18 -5.60 -8.84
N PHE A 144 14.89 -5.89 -9.01
CA PHE A 144 14.20 -5.82 -10.31
C PHE A 144 13.91 -4.36 -10.72
N LEU A 145 13.80 -3.45 -9.73
CA LEU A 145 13.33 -2.06 -9.87
C LEU A 145 14.30 -1.14 -10.62
N LEU A 146 15.59 -1.45 -10.56
CA LEU A 146 16.65 -0.55 -11.06
C LEU A 146 16.91 -0.67 -12.56
N THR A 147 16.35 -1.70 -13.22
CA THR A 147 16.82 -2.13 -14.55
C THR A 147 15.74 -2.12 -15.63
N ALA A 148 14.46 -1.93 -15.28
CA ALA A 148 13.34 -1.99 -16.23
C ALA A 148 12.64 -0.63 -16.41
N GLY A 149 12.74 -0.02 -17.62
CA GLY A 149 12.02 1.21 -17.98
C GLY A 149 10.49 1.12 -17.83
N ALA A 150 9.93 -0.09 -17.85
CA ALA A 150 8.52 -0.36 -17.58
C ALA A 150 8.08 0.08 -16.17
N MET A 151 8.94 -0.07 -15.16
CA MET A 151 8.59 0.33 -13.78
C MET A 151 8.70 1.82 -13.55
N GLN A 152 9.59 2.53 -14.26
CA GLN A 152 9.61 3.99 -14.23
C GLN A 152 8.30 4.56 -14.77
N SER A 153 7.83 4.04 -15.92
CA SER A 153 6.55 4.45 -16.49
C SER A 153 5.37 4.15 -15.57
N ARG A 154 5.40 2.99 -14.90
CA ARG A 154 4.36 2.60 -13.94
C ARG A 154 4.38 3.45 -12.66
N ALA A 155 5.56 3.81 -12.15
CA ALA A 155 5.71 4.72 -11.01
C ALA A 155 5.11 6.10 -11.32
N VAL A 156 5.43 6.67 -12.49
CA VAL A 156 4.84 7.93 -12.96
C VAL A 156 3.33 7.81 -13.12
N TYR A 157 2.84 6.72 -13.72
CA TYR A 157 1.41 6.49 -13.89
C TYR A 157 0.67 6.38 -12.54
N SER A 158 1.17 5.55 -11.62
CA SER A 158 0.58 5.35 -10.29
C SER A 158 0.60 6.65 -9.47
N SER A 159 1.70 7.43 -9.51
CA SER A 159 1.79 8.76 -8.89
C SER A 159 0.71 9.72 -9.43
N ARG A 160 0.47 9.72 -10.74
CA ARG A 160 -0.59 10.55 -11.37
C ARG A 160 -1.99 10.05 -11.06
N GLU A 161 -2.21 8.74 -11.05
CA GLU A 161 -3.48 8.15 -10.63
C GLU A 161 -3.78 8.54 -9.17
N LEU A 162 -2.76 8.52 -8.31
CA LEU A 162 -2.87 8.96 -6.93
C LEU A 162 -3.22 10.45 -6.83
N LEU A 163 -2.61 11.33 -7.65
CA LEU A 163 -2.97 12.75 -7.70
C LEU A 163 -4.45 12.95 -8.02
N VAL A 164 -5.00 12.19 -8.97
CA VAL A 164 -6.41 12.30 -9.36
C VAL A 164 -7.34 11.73 -8.29
N ARG A 165 -7.03 10.55 -7.76
CA ARG A 165 -7.88 9.81 -6.82
C ARG A 165 -7.83 10.36 -5.39
N ASN A 166 -6.64 10.71 -4.91
CA ASN A 166 -6.40 11.22 -3.57
C ASN A 166 -5.32 12.33 -3.57
N PRO A 167 -5.65 13.54 -4.06
CA PRO A 167 -4.71 14.64 -4.17
C PRO A 167 -4.02 14.98 -2.84
N LYS A 168 -4.72 14.81 -1.72
CA LYS A 168 -4.16 15.08 -0.38
C LYS A 168 -3.02 14.12 -0.04
N LEU A 169 -3.22 12.82 -0.25
CA LEU A 169 -2.18 11.81 -0.04
C LEU A 169 -1.02 12.00 -1.03
N TYR A 170 -1.32 12.32 -2.28
CA TYR A 170 -0.31 12.64 -3.29
C TYR A 170 0.65 13.75 -2.82
N TRP A 171 0.11 14.92 -2.44
CA TRP A 171 0.95 16.06 -2.05
C TRP A 171 1.74 15.79 -0.77
N GLU A 172 1.17 15.02 0.15
CA GLU A 172 1.85 14.62 1.37
C GLU A 172 3.04 13.70 1.10
N LEU A 173 2.87 12.65 0.28
CA LEU A 173 3.97 11.77 -0.11
C LEU A 173 5.02 12.52 -0.94
N ARG A 174 4.58 13.39 -1.85
CA ARG A 174 5.48 14.23 -2.63
C ARG A 174 6.34 15.15 -1.76
N SER A 175 5.74 15.76 -0.73
CA SER A 175 6.45 16.63 0.21
C SER A 175 7.49 15.89 1.07
N LYS A 176 7.37 14.56 1.19
CA LYS A 176 8.27 13.68 1.94
C LYS A 176 9.46 13.19 1.11
N GLY A 177 9.84 13.93 0.07
CA GLY A 177 10.93 13.56 -0.83
C GLY A 177 10.46 12.66 -1.98
N ASP A 178 9.40 13.08 -2.68
CA ASP A 178 8.89 12.41 -3.88
C ASP A 178 8.44 10.95 -3.66
N LEU A 179 7.97 10.62 -2.46
CA LEU A 179 7.48 9.27 -2.12
C LEU A 179 6.23 8.86 -2.90
N ASP A 180 5.55 9.82 -3.54
CA ASP A 180 4.44 9.54 -4.46
C ASP A 180 4.89 8.63 -5.62
N LEU A 181 6.16 8.71 -6.02
CA LEU A 181 6.72 7.88 -7.09
C LEU A 181 7.03 6.45 -6.63
N LEU A 182 7.13 6.20 -5.32
CA LEU A 182 7.32 4.87 -4.74
C LEU A 182 5.99 4.22 -4.31
N TYR A 183 4.88 4.96 -4.34
CA TYR A 183 3.57 4.46 -3.94
C TYR A 183 3.16 3.19 -4.68
N VAL A 184 3.52 3.07 -5.97
CA VAL A 184 3.26 1.90 -6.82
C VAL A 184 3.72 0.57 -6.18
N PHE A 185 4.77 0.60 -5.34
CA PHE A 185 5.33 -0.59 -4.70
C PHE A 185 4.51 -1.07 -3.51
N VAL A 186 3.74 -0.17 -2.90
CA VAL A 186 2.93 -0.46 -1.73
C VAL A 186 1.43 -0.39 -2.04
N GLU A 187 1.06 0.03 -3.25
CA GLU A 187 -0.32 0.31 -3.65
C GLU A 187 -1.26 -0.86 -3.34
N SER A 188 -0.88 -2.10 -3.67
CA SER A 188 -1.70 -3.28 -3.39
C SER A 188 -1.95 -3.52 -1.89
N TYR A 189 -1.06 -3.02 -1.03
CA TYR A 189 -1.15 -3.15 0.42
C TYR A 189 -1.91 -2.00 1.06
N VAL A 190 -1.72 -0.77 0.57
CA VAL A 190 -2.25 0.43 1.25
C VAL A 190 -3.57 0.92 0.66
N LYS A 191 -3.85 0.65 -0.62
CA LYS A 191 -5.05 1.14 -1.34
C LYS A 191 -6.37 0.70 -0.69
N PRO A 192 -6.55 -0.52 -0.16
CA PRO A 192 -7.76 -0.88 0.58
C PRO A 192 -8.01 0.02 1.80
N PHE A 193 -6.96 0.41 2.52
CA PHE A 193 -7.09 1.31 3.68
C PHE A 193 -7.34 2.76 3.27
N GLU A 194 -6.74 3.19 2.15
CA GLU A 194 -7.04 4.48 1.52
C GLU A 194 -8.52 4.57 1.09
N GLU A 195 -9.03 3.53 0.43
CA GLU A 195 -10.43 3.45 -0.01
C GLU A 195 -11.40 3.48 1.20
N ALA A 196 -11.07 2.76 2.27
CA ALA A 196 -11.85 2.80 3.51
C ALA A 196 -11.84 4.19 4.16
N GLU A 197 -10.70 4.86 4.27
CA GLU A 197 -10.62 6.22 4.82
C GLU A 197 -11.41 7.23 3.98
N ASN A 198 -11.35 7.12 2.65
CA ASN A 198 -12.14 7.96 1.75
C ASN A 198 -13.65 7.64 1.85
N LEU A 199 -14.03 6.38 2.05
CA LEU A 199 -15.43 5.98 2.26
C LEU A 199 -16.01 6.66 3.50
N LYS A 200 -15.25 6.79 4.58
CA LYS A 200 -15.71 7.49 5.80
C LYS A 200 -16.16 8.92 5.52
N LYS A 201 -15.42 9.65 4.65
CA LYS A 201 -15.73 11.04 4.29
C LYS A 201 -17.07 11.19 3.56
N VAL A 202 -17.53 10.12 2.90
CA VAL A 202 -18.73 10.13 2.05
C VAL A 202 -19.90 9.43 2.73
N ASN A 203 -19.65 8.33 3.45
CA ASN A 203 -20.67 7.50 4.06
C ASN A 203 -20.14 6.75 5.30
N GLN A 204 -20.41 7.34 6.47
CA GLN A 204 -20.04 6.76 7.77
C GLN A 204 -20.65 5.36 8.00
N VAL A 205 -21.91 5.14 7.60
CA VAL A 205 -22.61 3.86 7.82
C VAL A 205 -21.93 2.74 7.02
N MET A 206 -21.60 3.00 5.76
CA MET A 206 -20.89 2.03 4.92
C MET A 206 -19.46 1.80 5.42
N PHE A 207 -18.79 2.84 5.92
CA PHE A 207 -17.48 2.70 6.55
C PHE A 207 -17.52 1.77 7.77
N ASP A 208 -18.51 1.96 8.66
CA ASP A 208 -18.66 1.12 9.84
C ASP A 208 -19.02 -0.32 9.44
N GLN A 209 -19.86 -0.52 8.43
CA GLN A 209 -20.15 -1.85 7.88
C GLN A 209 -18.91 -2.53 7.30
N VAL A 210 -18.06 -1.78 6.60
CA VAL A 210 -16.78 -2.29 6.08
C VAL A 210 -15.89 -2.74 7.23
N PHE A 211 -15.79 -1.95 8.31
CA PHE A 211 -15.02 -2.31 9.49
C PHE A 211 -15.55 -3.59 10.17
N GLU A 212 -16.86 -3.67 10.40
CA GLU A 212 -17.51 -4.82 11.05
C GLU A 212 -17.39 -6.11 10.22
N GLN A 213 -17.32 -6.01 8.89
CA GLN A 213 -17.04 -7.15 8.01
C GLN A 213 -15.54 -7.51 7.96
N PHE A 214 -14.67 -6.50 8.04
CA PHE A 214 -13.22 -6.65 7.95
C PHE A 214 -12.66 -7.34 9.20
N LEU A 215 -13.09 -6.89 10.39
CA LEU A 215 -12.50 -7.30 11.66
C LEU A 215 -12.55 -8.84 11.89
N PRO A 216 -13.68 -9.56 11.66
CA PRO A 216 -13.73 -11.01 11.83
C PRO A 216 -12.86 -11.77 10.82
N MET A 217 -12.59 -11.18 9.65
CA MET A 217 -11.77 -11.80 8.62
C MET A 217 -10.28 -11.76 8.96
N VAL A 218 -9.85 -10.88 9.86
CA VAL A 218 -8.48 -10.88 10.37
C VAL A 218 -8.27 -12.20 11.14
N LYS A 219 -7.49 -13.13 10.58
CA LYS A 219 -7.32 -14.49 11.09
C LYS A 219 -6.53 -14.49 12.40
N ASP A 220 -6.87 -15.40 13.32
CA ASP A 220 -6.06 -15.69 14.52
C ASP A 220 -4.66 -16.25 14.17
#